data_AF-L8J5Y7-F1
#
_entry.id   AF-L8J5Y7-F1
#
_cell.length_a   1.000
_cell.length_b   1.000
_cell.length_c   1.000
_cell.angle_alpha   90.00
_cell.angle_beta   90.00
_cell.angle_gamma   90.00
#
_symmetry.space_group_name_H-M   'P 1'
#
loop_
_entity.id
_entity.type
_entity.pdbx_description
1 polymer ?
#
loop_
_entity_poly.entity_id
_entity_poly.type
_entity_poly.pdbx_seq_one_letter_code
_entity_poly.pdbx_strand_id
1 'polypeptide(L)'
;PRDSVRYALDYETLIRPHSGRKLPLRAWVDVRRESRLLQLLGRLPFFGLGRLVTRKSWLWQHDEPCYWRLTRVRPDYTAQNLDHGKAWGILTFKARVPGLLSPGKTESEAREIEQVMHHDWRLVPKHEEEAFTSFTPAPEETPRPVPYPPLLRAMILAERQKNGDPSTEEPMLSLERIRTDPWDYPENQEAKKKTKGTAV
;
A
#
# COMPACT_ATOMS: atom_id res chain seq x y z
N PRO A 1 -19.03 14.34 -9.82
CA PRO A 1 -19.73 14.21 -8.52
C PRO A 1 -18.75 14.46 -7.36
N ARG A 2 -19.24 14.92 -6.20
CA ARG A 2 -18.48 15.00 -4.94
C ARG A 2 -18.20 13.58 -4.41
N ASP A 3 -17.27 13.46 -3.46
CA ASP A 3 -16.83 12.16 -2.94
C ASP A 3 -17.94 11.49 -2.14
N SER A 4 -18.74 12.28 -1.42
CA SER A 4 -19.96 11.84 -0.73
C SER A 4 -20.92 11.08 -1.65
N VAL A 5 -21.24 11.67 -2.80
CA VAL A 5 -22.16 11.08 -3.79
C VAL A 5 -21.52 9.88 -4.50
N ARG A 6 -20.25 10.03 -4.91
CA ARG A 6 -19.55 9.00 -5.70
C ARG A 6 -19.35 7.71 -4.90
N TYR A 7 -19.04 7.84 -3.61
CA TYR A 7 -18.67 6.73 -2.74
C TYR A 7 -19.76 6.36 -1.75
N ALA A 8 -20.96 6.96 -1.85
CA ALA A 8 -22.15 6.51 -1.17
C ALA A 8 -22.36 5.00 -1.39
N LEU A 9 -22.87 4.34 -0.35
CA LEU A 9 -23.07 2.90 -0.32
C LEU A 9 -24.32 2.61 0.49
N ASP A 10 -25.22 1.82 -0.10
CA ASP A 10 -26.30 1.19 0.64
C ASP A 10 -25.75 -0.06 1.35
N TYR A 11 -25.87 -0.11 2.67
CA TYR A 11 -25.32 -1.18 3.50
C TYR A 11 -26.17 -2.46 3.48
N GLU A 12 -27.44 -2.37 3.08
CA GLU A 12 -28.32 -3.54 2.95
C GLU A 12 -28.02 -4.29 1.65
N THR A 13 -28.04 -3.57 0.52
CA THR A 13 -27.84 -4.16 -0.81
C THR A 13 -26.38 -4.25 -1.24
N LEU A 14 -25.48 -3.47 -0.61
CA LEU A 14 -24.07 -3.31 -0.96
C LEU A 14 -23.86 -2.78 -2.38
N ILE A 15 -24.79 -1.93 -2.83
CA ILE A 15 -24.79 -1.26 -4.14
C ILE A 15 -24.44 0.21 -3.94
N ARG A 16 -23.63 0.76 -4.85
CA ARG A 16 -23.36 2.20 -4.91
C ARG A 16 -24.49 2.90 -5.67
N PRO A 17 -25.30 3.77 -5.03
CA PRO A 17 -26.47 4.37 -5.69
C PRO A 17 -26.13 5.14 -6.97
N HIS A 18 -25.04 5.90 -6.96
CA HIS A 18 -24.63 6.72 -8.11
C HIS A 18 -24.25 5.91 -9.37
N SER A 19 -23.74 4.68 -9.22
CA SER A 19 -23.28 3.88 -10.36
C SER A 19 -24.11 2.62 -10.61
N GLY A 20 -25.03 2.29 -9.70
CA GLY A 20 -25.75 1.02 -9.70
C GLY A 20 -24.87 -0.22 -9.52
N ARG A 21 -23.57 -0.07 -9.25
CA ARG A 21 -22.63 -1.20 -9.16
C ARG A 21 -22.60 -1.80 -7.78
N LYS A 22 -22.72 -3.13 -7.71
CA LYS A 22 -22.54 -3.91 -6.48
C LYS A 22 -21.06 -4.08 -6.13
N LEU A 23 -20.74 -4.06 -4.84
CA LEU A 23 -19.40 -4.33 -4.36
C LEU A 23 -19.01 -5.81 -4.55
N PRO A 24 -17.71 -6.12 -4.74
CA PRO A 24 -17.24 -7.51 -4.83
C PRO A 24 -17.48 -8.25 -3.52
N LEU A 25 -17.86 -9.54 -3.61
CA LEU A 25 -18.23 -10.39 -2.47
C LEU A 25 -17.19 -10.38 -1.34
N ARG A 26 -15.90 -10.39 -1.68
CA ARG A 26 -14.80 -10.38 -0.69
C ARG A 26 -14.79 -9.15 0.20
N ALA A 27 -15.31 -8.00 -0.26
CA ALA A 27 -15.32 -6.76 0.51
C ALA A 27 -16.53 -6.65 1.47
N TRP A 28 -17.53 -7.54 1.36
CA TRP A 28 -18.80 -7.37 2.09
C TRP A 28 -18.63 -7.48 3.60
N VAL A 29 -17.77 -8.38 4.07
CA VAL A 29 -17.50 -8.57 5.50
C VAL A 29 -16.85 -7.33 6.08
N ASP A 30 -15.83 -6.80 5.40
CA ASP A 30 -15.07 -5.65 5.87
C ASP A 30 -15.95 -4.37 5.84
N VAL A 31 -16.79 -4.20 4.83
CA VAL A 31 -17.77 -3.09 4.76
C VAL A 31 -18.71 -3.02 5.96
N ARG A 32 -19.06 -4.16 6.55
CA ARG A 32 -19.98 -4.22 7.69
C ARG A 32 -19.29 -4.09 9.05
N ARG A 33 -17.98 -4.31 9.12
CA ARG A 33 -17.23 -4.39 10.39
C ARG A 33 -16.22 -3.27 10.56
N GLU A 34 -15.54 -2.90 9.49
CA GLU A 34 -14.49 -1.90 9.48
C GLU A 34 -15.04 -0.52 9.11
N SER A 35 -14.25 0.52 9.36
CA SER A 35 -14.63 1.91 9.11
C SER A 35 -13.86 2.51 7.94
N ARG A 36 -14.44 3.58 7.37
CA ARG A 36 -13.73 4.46 6.43
C ARG A 36 -12.75 5.33 7.20
N LEU A 37 -11.71 5.81 6.52
CA LEU A 37 -10.69 6.65 7.18
C LEU A 37 -11.32 7.91 7.79
N LEU A 38 -12.06 8.70 7.01
CA LEU A 38 -12.61 9.97 7.52
C LEU A 38 -13.73 9.80 8.55
N GLN A 39 -14.42 8.65 8.54
CA GLN A 39 -15.38 8.32 9.60
C GLN A 39 -14.69 8.16 10.96
N LEU A 40 -13.44 7.65 10.98
CA LEU A 40 -12.62 7.58 12.20
C LEU A 40 -12.07 8.96 12.57
N LEU A 41 -11.53 9.69 11.58
CA LEU A 41 -10.88 10.98 11.81
C LEU A 41 -11.85 12.09 12.21
N GLY A 42 -13.09 12.08 11.70
CA GLY A 42 -14.11 13.07 12.02
C GLY A 42 -14.52 13.11 13.50
N ARG A 43 -14.17 12.07 14.28
CA ARG A 43 -14.41 12.00 15.74
C ARG A 43 -13.24 12.56 16.56
N LEU A 44 -12.13 12.90 15.92
CA LEU A 44 -10.92 13.37 16.58
C LEU A 44 -10.76 14.90 16.42
N PRO A 45 -10.17 15.57 17.42
CA PRO A 45 -9.75 16.96 17.26
C PRO A 45 -8.82 17.11 16.05
N PHE A 46 -9.04 18.15 15.26
CA PHE A 46 -8.26 18.45 14.06
C PHE A 46 -8.13 17.25 13.10
N PHE A 47 -9.14 16.39 13.00
CA PHE A 47 -9.09 15.19 12.17
C PHE A 47 -7.91 14.25 12.47
N GLY A 48 -7.38 14.26 13.70
CA GLY A 48 -6.31 13.35 14.11
C GLY A 48 -4.97 13.62 13.42
N LEU A 49 -4.65 14.87 13.07
CA LEU A 49 -3.33 15.21 12.54
C LEU A 49 -2.20 14.72 13.47
N GLY A 50 -1.15 14.16 12.88
CA GLY A 50 -0.02 13.56 13.57
C GLY A 50 -0.24 12.14 14.09
N ARG A 51 -1.48 11.63 14.08
CA ARG A 51 -1.82 10.26 14.51
C ARG A 51 -1.43 9.22 13.47
N LEU A 52 -1.28 7.98 13.93
CA LEU A 52 -1.04 6.82 13.08
C LEU A 52 -2.34 6.12 12.72
N VAL A 53 -2.50 5.83 11.42
CA VAL A 53 -3.59 5.00 10.91
C VAL A 53 -3.03 3.82 10.15
N THR A 54 -3.62 2.65 10.34
CA THR A 54 -3.24 1.40 9.68
C THR A 54 -4.45 0.79 8.98
N ARG A 55 -4.25 -0.33 8.30
CA ARG A 55 -5.28 -1.07 7.59
C ARG A 55 -5.40 -2.49 8.13
N LYS A 56 -6.63 -3.00 8.22
CA LYS A 56 -6.88 -4.39 8.63
C LYS A 56 -6.22 -5.37 7.66
N SER A 57 -6.27 -5.10 6.35
CA SER A 57 -5.57 -5.89 5.34
C SER A 57 -4.06 -6.00 5.60
N TRP A 58 -3.40 -4.91 5.99
CA TRP A 58 -1.98 -4.91 6.30
C TRP A 58 -1.64 -5.69 7.57
N LEU A 59 -2.42 -5.49 8.63
CA LEU A 59 -2.24 -6.22 9.88
C LEU A 59 -2.37 -7.74 9.73
N TRP A 60 -3.08 -8.21 8.70
CA TRP A 60 -3.24 -9.65 8.43
C TRP A 60 -2.19 -10.20 7.47
N GLN A 61 -1.58 -9.32 6.66
CA GLN A 61 -0.66 -9.71 5.58
C GLN A 61 0.80 -9.59 5.98
N HIS A 62 1.11 -8.63 6.87
CA HIS A 62 2.48 -8.29 7.26
C HIS A 62 2.59 -8.25 8.77
N ASP A 63 3.62 -8.91 9.30
CA ASP A 63 3.99 -8.80 10.71
C ASP A 63 4.69 -7.46 11.00
N GLU A 64 5.32 -6.86 9.98
CA GLU A 64 6.01 -5.58 10.10
C GLU A 64 5.02 -4.41 10.15
N PRO A 65 5.32 -3.34 10.91
CA PRO A 65 4.38 -2.25 11.07
C PRO A 65 4.22 -1.46 9.76
N CYS A 66 2.96 -1.37 9.33
CA CYS A 66 2.52 -0.63 8.15
C CYS A 66 1.49 0.41 8.56
N TYR A 67 1.80 1.70 8.37
CA TYR A 67 0.93 2.79 8.78
C TYR A 67 1.18 4.08 8.00
N TRP A 68 0.21 4.96 8.05
CA TRP A 68 0.34 6.34 7.62
C TRP A 68 0.36 7.27 8.83
N ARG A 69 1.31 8.20 8.84
CA ARG A 69 1.31 9.33 9.76
C ARG A 69 0.60 10.51 9.11
N LEU A 70 -0.54 10.91 9.66
CA LEU A 70 -1.39 11.94 9.05
C LEU A 70 -0.75 13.32 9.11
N THR A 71 -0.70 14.03 7.98
CA THR A 71 -0.15 15.40 7.88
C THR A 71 -1.17 16.43 7.43
N ARG A 72 -2.15 16.02 6.61
CA ARG A 72 -3.24 16.90 6.15
C ARG A 72 -4.51 16.09 5.93
N VAL A 73 -5.66 16.70 6.25
CA VAL A 73 -6.98 16.12 5.94
C VAL A 73 -7.83 17.20 5.28
N ARG A 74 -8.51 16.82 4.20
CA ARG A 74 -9.47 17.67 3.49
C ARG A 74 -10.82 16.93 3.45
N PRO A 75 -11.71 17.16 4.43
CA PRO A 75 -13.02 16.54 4.46
C PRO A 75 -13.92 17.09 3.34
N ASP A 76 -14.85 16.28 2.88
CA ASP A 76 -15.94 16.68 2.00
C ASP A 76 -17.06 17.26 2.86
N TYR A 77 -17.14 18.59 2.89
CA TYR A 77 -18.15 19.34 3.62
C TYR A 77 -19.58 19.15 3.11
N THR A 78 -19.77 18.48 1.96
CA THR A 78 -21.11 18.10 1.47
C THR A 78 -21.64 16.84 2.14
N ALA A 79 -20.78 16.05 2.80
CA ALA A 79 -21.20 14.89 3.57
C ALA A 79 -21.72 15.33 4.94
N GLN A 80 -22.95 14.94 5.28
CA GLN A 80 -23.60 15.29 6.55
C GLN A 80 -22.76 14.89 7.77
N ASN A 81 -22.07 13.75 7.70
CA ASN A 81 -21.27 13.20 8.79
C ASN A 81 -19.75 13.41 8.61
N LEU A 82 -19.33 14.19 7.60
CA LEU A 82 -17.92 14.42 7.27
C LEU A 82 -17.11 13.11 7.09
N ASP A 83 -17.76 12.05 6.63
CA ASP A 83 -17.23 10.69 6.52
C ASP A 83 -16.53 10.41 5.17
N HIS A 84 -16.45 11.43 4.31
CA HIS A 84 -15.84 11.40 2.99
C HIS A 84 -14.85 12.54 2.79
N GLY A 85 -13.90 12.37 1.86
CA GLY A 85 -12.88 13.37 1.54
C GLY A 85 -11.52 12.74 1.26
N LYS A 86 -10.46 13.53 1.47
CA LYS A 86 -9.08 13.15 1.19
C LYS A 86 -8.18 13.33 2.41
N ALA A 87 -7.11 12.54 2.46
CA ALA A 87 -6.07 12.65 3.47
C ALA A 87 -4.69 12.54 2.83
N TRP A 88 -3.70 13.15 3.47
CA TRP A 88 -2.28 13.06 3.14
C TRP A 88 -1.53 12.62 4.38
N GLY A 89 -0.46 11.87 4.15
CA GLY A 89 0.39 11.41 5.22
C GLY A 89 1.73 10.92 4.72
N ILE A 90 2.59 10.61 5.67
CA ILE A 90 3.87 9.94 5.42
C ILE A 90 3.63 8.45 5.59
N LEU A 91 3.89 7.68 4.54
CA LEU A 91 3.81 6.22 4.60
C LEU A 91 5.03 5.67 5.33
N THR A 92 4.80 4.76 6.25
CA THR A 92 5.80 3.79 6.70
C THR A 92 5.27 2.41 6.35
N PHE A 93 5.84 1.79 5.33
CA PHE A 93 5.47 0.45 4.89
C PHE A 93 6.61 -0.51 5.19
N LYS A 94 6.32 -1.57 5.96
CA LYS A 94 7.29 -2.56 6.45
C LYS A 94 8.54 -1.91 7.02
N ALA A 95 8.40 -1.09 8.08
CA ALA A 95 9.47 -0.21 8.64
C ALA A 95 10.93 -0.62 8.34
N ARG A 96 11.73 0.36 7.89
CA ARG A 96 13.09 0.21 7.31
C ARG A 96 13.95 -0.85 7.98
N VAL A 97 14.10 -1.97 7.28
CA VAL A 97 15.29 -2.84 7.33
C VAL A 97 16.24 -2.32 6.25
N PRO A 98 17.51 -2.01 6.54
CA PRO A 98 18.56 -2.06 5.53
C PRO A 98 18.43 -3.38 4.74
N GLY A 99 18.59 -3.34 3.41
CA GLY A 99 18.78 -4.47 2.50
C GLY A 99 17.80 -5.67 2.46
N LEU A 100 16.53 -5.50 2.85
CA LEU A 100 15.46 -6.33 2.28
C LEU A 100 15.33 -6.03 0.76
N LEU A 101 14.91 -7.02 -0.05
CA LEU A 101 14.67 -6.86 -1.50
C LEU A 101 13.71 -5.72 -1.86
N SER A 102 12.83 -5.32 -0.94
CA SER A 102 12.20 -4.00 -0.93
C SER A 102 12.44 -3.32 0.41
N PRO A 103 13.11 -2.15 0.43
CA PRO A 103 13.43 -1.46 1.67
C PRO A 103 12.13 -1.09 2.37
N GLY A 104 12.05 -1.40 3.66
CA GLY A 104 11.08 -0.76 4.51
C GLY A 104 11.15 0.75 4.34
N LYS A 105 10.07 1.34 3.86
CA LYS A 105 10.09 2.70 3.33
C LYS A 105 9.27 3.57 4.25
N THR A 106 9.96 4.27 5.15
CA THR A 106 9.43 5.54 5.63
C THR A 106 9.71 6.55 4.52
N GLU A 107 8.65 7.01 3.88
CA GLU A 107 8.77 8.02 2.85
C GLU A 107 9.25 9.35 3.47
N SER A 108 10.08 10.09 2.74
CA SER A 108 10.57 11.40 3.21
C SER A 108 9.49 12.48 3.13
N GLU A 109 8.59 12.35 2.16
CA GLU A 109 7.57 13.34 1.85
C GLU A 109 6.19 12.78 2.09
N ALA A 110 5.27 13.67 2.48
CA ALA A 110 3.87 13.30 2.61
C ALA A 110 3.21 13.26 1.23
N ARG A 111 2.45 12.21 0.95
CA ARG A 111 1.66 12.06 -0.29
C ARG A 111 0.19 11.80 0.00
N GLU A 112 -0.65 11.92 -1.04
CA GLU A 112 -2.08 11.64 -0.93
C GLU A 112 -2.30 10.15 -0.63
N ILE A 113 -3.06 9.88 0.44
CA ILE A 113 -3.41 8.53 0.86
C ILE A 113 -4.43 7.97 -0.11
N GLU A 114 -4.18 6.77 -0.62
CA GLU A 114 -5.12 6.09 -1.49
C GLU A 114 -6.20 5.31 -0.74
N GLN A 115 -7.27 4.94 -1.45
CA GLN A 115 -8.30 4.03 -0.91
C GLN A 115 -8.96 4.52 0.39
N VAL A 116 -8.96 5.84 0.65
CA VAL A 116 -9.57 6.50 1.82
C VAL A 116 -11.03 6.09 2.06
N MET A 117 -11.75 5.81 0.97
CA MET A 117 -13.15 5.39 0.97
C MET A 117 -13.39 3.90 1.28
N HIS A 118 -12.34 3.09 1.42
CA HIS A 118 -12.49 1.67 1.76
C HIS A 118 -12.83 1.48 3.22
N HIS A 119 -13.59 0.44 3.53
CA HIS A 119 -13.86 -0.02 4.89
C HIS A 119 -12.78 -1.00 5.31
N ASP A 120 -11.61 -0.47 5.63
CA ASP A 120 -10.41 -1.27 5.96
C ASP A 120 -9.50 -0.52 6.94
N TRP A 121 -9.88 0.69 7.35
CA TRP A 121 -9.02 1.56 8.14
C TRP A 121 -9.21 1.33 9.64
N ARG A 122 -8.11 1.40 10.38
CA ARG A 122 -8.06 1.37 11.84
C ARG A 122 -7.15 2.47 12.37
N LEU A 123 -7.55 3.08 13.48
CA LEU A 123 -6.75 4.09 14.17
C LEU A 123 -5.90 3.38 15.23
N VAL A 124 -4.59 3.69 15.25
CA VAL A 124 -3.71 3.18 16.31
C VAL A 124 -3.97 3.99 17.59
N PRO A 125 -4.31 3.36 18.73
CA PRO A 125 -4.47 4.06 20.00
C PRO A 125 -3.16 4.71 20.45
N LYS A 126 -3.22 5.92 21.03
CA LYS A 126 -2.02 6.69 21.38
C LYS A 126 -1.03 5.95 22.27
N HIS A 127 -1.53 5.20 23.25
CA HIS A 127 -0.71 4.45 24.19
C HIS A 127 -0.03 3.22 23.55
N GLU A 128 -0.53 2.76 22.40
CA GLU A 128 0.03 1.65 21.62
C GLU A 128 0.92 2.14 20.46
N GLU A 129 0.94 3.44 20.14
CA GLU A 129 1.69 3.97 18.98
C GLU A 129 3.20 3.67 19.09
N GLU A 130 3.78 3.77 20.28
CA GLU A 130 5.20 3.46 20.51
C GLU A 130 5.52 1.98 20.32
N ALA A 131 4.70 1.10 20.92
CA ALA A 131 4.86 -0.35 20.79
C ALA A 131 4.60 -0.84 19.36
N PHE A 132 3.65 -0.23 18.66
CA PHE A 132 3.38 -0.54 17.25
C PHE A 132 4.51 -0.09 16.33
N THR A 133 5.19 1.01 16.67
CA THR A 133 6.32 1.53 15.88
C THR A 133 7.63 0.79 16.20
N SER A 134 7.75 0.19 17.39
CA SER A 134 8.94 -0.55 17.77
C SER A 134 9.04 -1.85 16.95
N PHE A 135 9.99 -1.89 16.03
CA PHE A 135 10.28 -3.06 15.21
C PHE A 135 11.78 -3.28 15.12
N THR A 136 12.22 -4.50 15.38
CA THR A 136 13.61 -4.90 15.23
C THR A 136 13.80 -5.54 13.85
N PRO A 137 14.60 -4.94 12.96
CA PRO A 137 14.81 -5.47 11.63
C PRO A 137 15.53 -6.82 11.68
N ALA A 138 15.03 -7.81 10.94
CA ALA A 138 15.72 -9.09 10.76
C ALA A 138 17.00 -8.92 9.93
N PRO A 139 18.04 -9.75 10.14
CA PRO A 139 19.27 -9.68 9.35
C PRO A 139 19.01 -9.94 7.86
N GLU A 140 19.68 -9.18 7.01
CA GLU A 140 19.55 -9.28 5.55
C GLU A 140 20.03 -10.63 5.00
N GLU A 141 19.22 -11.24 4.13
CA GLU A 141 19.72 -12.24 3.19
C GLU A 141 20.04 -11.55 1.87
N THR A 142 21.33 -11.38 1.57
CA THR A 142 21.75 -10.85 0.26
C THR A 142 21.27 -11.82 -0.83
N PRO A 143 20.57 -11.32 -1.88
CA PRO A 143 20.03 -12.19 -2.91
C PRO A 143 21.17 -12.96 -3.58
N ARG A 144 21.12 -14.28 -3.50
CA ARG A 144 22.15 -15.14 -4.06
C ARG A 144 22.10 -15.05 -5.59
N PRO A 145 23.25 -15.00 -6.27
CA PRO A 145 23.28 -15.07 -7.72
C PRO A 145 22.63 -16.39 -8.17
N VAL A 146 21.82 -16.34 -9.23
CA VAL A 146 21.09 -17.51 -9.75
C VAL A 146 21.63 -17.94 -11.11
N PRO A 147 21.61 -19.24 -11.45
CA PRO A 147 22.09 -19.69 -12.75
C PRO A 147 21.20 -19.17 -13.88
N TYR A 148 21.82 -18.89 -15.03
CA TYR A 148 21.05 -18.60 -16.25
C TYR A 148 20.20 -19.81 -16.67
N PRO A 149 19.02 -19.60 -17.28
CA PRO A 149 18.22 -20.69 -17.82
C PRO A 149 18.98 -21.47 -18.90
N PRO A 150 18.64 -22.75 -19.13
CA PRO A 150 19.49 -23.70 -19.87
C PRO A 150 19.95 -23.21 -21.25
N LEU A 151 19.06 -22.57 -22.02
CA LEU A 151 19.38 -22.08 -23.35
C LEU A 151 20.37 -20.91 -23.31
N LEU A 152 20.11 -19.90 -22.46
CA LEU A 152 20.98 -18.73 -22.33
C LEU A 152 22.35 -19.12 -21.78
N ARG A 153 22.40 -20.04 -20.81
CA ARG A 153 23.65 -20.61 -20.29
C ARG A 153 24.48 -21.23 -21.41
N ALA A 154 23.86 -22.07 -22.26
CA ALA A 154 24.56 -22.72 -23.37
C ALA A 154 25.07 -21.72 -24.42
N MET A 155 24.27 -20.68 -24.73
CA MET A 155 24.67 -19.62 -25.66
C MET A 155 25.89 -18.83 -25.15
N ILE A 156 25.89 -18.45 -23.86
CA ILE A 156 27.00 -17.72 -23.24
C ILE A 156 28.29 -18.55 -23.28
N LEU A 157 28.20 -19.85 -22.97
CA LEU A 157 29.36 -20.74 -23.00
C LEU A 157 29.91 -20.93 -24.42
N ALA A 158 29.03 -21.10 -25.42
CA ALA A 158 29.43 -21.22 -26.82
C ALA A 158 30.13 -19.94 -27.34
N GLU A 159 29.66 -18.76 -26.92
CA GLU A 159 30.24 -17.48 -27.32
C GLU A 159 31.62 -17.24 -26.68
N ARG A 160 31.82 -17.61 -25.42
CA ARG A 160 33.14 -17.58 -24.76
C ARG A 160 34.15 -18.48 -25.47
N GLN A 161 33.75 -19.69 -25.83
CA GLN A 161 34.59 -20.61 -26.59
C GLN A 161 34.97 -20.05 -27.95
N LYS A 162 34.03 -19.41 -28.65
CA LYS A 162 34.27 -18.76 -29.95
C LYS A 162 35.27 -17.60 -29.83
N ASN A 163 35.22 -16.84 -28.74
CA ASN A 163 36.09 -15.69 -28.50
C ASN A 163 37.47 -16.08 -27.92
N GLY A 164 37.73 -17.36 -27.68
CA GLY A 164 39.00 -17.86 -27.13
C GLY A 164 39.19 -17.58 -25.64
N ASP A 165 38.11 -17.32 -24.91
CA ASP A 165 38.15 -16.96 -23.50
C ASP A 165 38.25 -18.24 -22.62
N PRO A 166 39.32 -18.43 -21.81
CA PRO A 166 39.53 -19.68 -21.05
C PRO A 166 38.71 -19.78 -19.75
N SER A 167 37.76 -18.87 -19.51
CA SER A 167 36.98 -18.82 -18.28
C SER A 167 36.06 -20.04 -18.12
N THR A 168 36.28 -20.79 -17.04
CA THR A 168 35.48 -21.97 -16.62
C THR A 168 34.37 -21.61 -15.64
N GLU A 169 34.19 -20.32 -15.35
CA GLU A 169 33.19 -19.85 -14.38
C GLU A 169 31.77 -20.03 -14.93
N GLU A 170 30.88 -20.56 -14.10
CA GLU A 170 29.46 -20.65 -14.48
C GLU A 170 28.87 -19.24 -14.65
N PRO A 171 28.17 -18.97 -15.76
CA PRO A 171 27.48 -17.71 -15.92
C PRO A 171 26.32 -17.66 -14.91
N MET A 172 26.33 -16.63 -14.07
CA MET A 172 25.34 -16.39 -13.03
C MET A 172 24.66 -15.03 -13.24
N LEU A 173 23.36 -14.98 -13.04
CA LEU A 173 22.54 -13.78 -13.08
C LEU A 173 22.53 -13.12 -11.70
N SER A 174 23.08 -11.90 -11.61
CA SER A 174 23.00 -11.09 -10.38
C SER A 174 21.59 -10.51 -10.22
N LEU A 175 20.94 -10.84 -9.10
CA LEU A 175 19.59 -10.37 -8.76
C LEU A 175 19.58 -9.08 -7.94
N GLU A 176 20.75 -8.50 -7.65
CA GLU A 176 20.89 -7.31 -6.81
C GLU A 176 20.10 -6.07 -7.30
N ARG A 177 19.65 -6.08 -8.57
CA ARG A 177 19.00 -4.94 -9.23
C ARG A 177 17.48 -5.00 -9.28
N ILE A 178 16.83 -6.12 -8.97
CA ILE A 178 15.36 -6.22 -9.11
C ILE A 178 14.70 -5.98 -7.75
N ARG A 179 14.42 -4.71 -7.45
CA ARG A 179 13.57 -4.32 -6.32
C ARG A 179 12.10 -4.43 -6.75
N THR A 180 11.47 -5.56 -6.47
CA THR A 180 10.02 -5.73 -6.70
C THR A 180 9.28 -5.37 -5.42
N ASP A 181 8.61 -4.22 -5.44
CA ASP A 181 7.69 -3.86 -4.37
C ASP A 181 6.52 -4.86 -4.30
N PRO A 182 6.02 -5.19 -3.09
CA PRO A 182 4.86 -6.04 -2.93
C PRO A 182 3.65 -5.51 -3.71
N TRP A 183 2.78 -6.42 -4.17
CA TRP A 183 1.60 -6.08 -4.96
C TRP A 183 0.60 -5.16 -4.22
N ASP A 184 0.68 -5.09 -2.90
CA ASP A 184 -0.16 -4.29 -2.02
C ASP A 184 0.52 -3.01 -1.52
N TYR A 185 1.70 -2.67 -2.06
CA TYR A 185 2.36 -1.39 -1.80
C TYR A 185 1.52 -0.21 -2.32
N PRO A 186 1.31 0.85 -1.53
CA PRO A 186 0.47 1.97 -1.95
C PRO A 186 0.97 2.69 -3.20
N GLU A 187 0.10 2.79 -4.21
CA GLU A 187 0.38 3.52 -5.44
C GLU A 187 0.22 5.04 -5.23
N ASN A 188 0.91 5.84 -6.05
CA ASN A 188 0.78 7.30 -5.97
C ASN A 188 -0.55 7.77 -6.60
N GLN A 189 -1.47 8.28 -5.77
CA GLN A 189 -2.80 8.75 -6.20
C GLN A 189 -2.74 9.92 -7.18
N GLU A 190 -1.72 10.78 -7.09
CA GLU A 190 -1.60 11.95 -7.95
C GLU A 190 -1.42 11.57 -9.43
N ALA A 191 -0.88 10.37 -9.69
CA ALA A 191 -0.74 9.79 -11.03
C ALA A 191 -2.03 9.12 -11.54
N LYS A 192 -3.00 8.80 -10.68
CA LYS A 192 -4.25 8.13 -11.07
C LYS A 192 -5.24 9.12 -11.68
N LYS A 193 -5.51 8.97 -12.98
CA LYS A 193 -6.61 9.69 -13.65
C LYS A 193 -7.95 9.37 -12.96
N LYS A 194 -8.68 10.40 -12.53
CA LYS A 194 -10.03 10.24 -11.98
C LYS A 194 -10.94 9.59 -13.03
N THR A 195 -11.40 8.38 -12.76
CA THR A 195 -12.45 7.73 -13.54
C THR A 195 -13.72 8.58 -13.50
N LYS A 196 -14.15 9.07 -14.68
CA LYS A 196 -15.46 9.72 -14.86
C LYS A 196 -16.52 8.63 -14.75
N GLY A 197 -17.12 8.46 -13.57
CA GLY A 197 -18.34 7.68 -13.44
C GLY A 197 -19.49 8.51 -13.98
N THR A 198 -20.11 8.08 -15.08
CA THR A 198 -21.40 8.60 -15.54
C THR A 198 -22.46 8.24 -14.49
N ALA A 199 -23.30 9.18 -14.10
CA ALA A 199 -24.44 8.89 -13.24
C ALA A 199 -25.42 8.00 -14.01
N VAL A 200 -25.95 6.97 -13.34
CA VAL A 200 -26.97 6.07 -13.88
C VAL A 200 -28.28 6.37 -13.18
#